data_AF-A0AAW5KPW7-F1
#
_entry.id   AF-A0AAW5KPW7-F1
#
_cell.length_a   1.000
_cell.length_b   1.000
_cell.length_c   1.000
_cell.angle_alpha   90.00
_cell.angle_beta   90.00
_cell.angle_gamma   90.00
#
_symmetry.space_group_name_H-M   'P 1'
#
loop_
_entity.id
_entity.type
_entity.pdbx_description
1 polymer ?
#
loop_
_entity_poly.entity_id
_entity_poly.type
_entity_poly.pdbx_seq_one_letter_code
_entity_poly.pdbx_strand_id
1 'polypeptide(L)'
;YNRLVTSMEQRKIVQQAMRKNHMMTTTNDVNESIKAQNNIDDVVELLSELRRNKEPLLHTAVFIELKAITEDKLKELQADIQMELTRSKISVDRLLLRQKEGF
;
A
#
# COMPACT_ATOMS: atom_id res chain seq x y z
N TYR A 1 8.36 -13.51 -4.78
CA TYR A 1 8.77 -12.99 -6.11
C TYR A 1 9.30 -11.59 -5.91
N ASN A 2 10.57 -11.34 -6.22
CA ASN A 2 11.18 -10.00 -6.16
C ASN A 2 11.75 -9.64 -7.54
N ARG A 3 11.48 -8.43 -8.03
CA ARG A 3 12.13 -7.90 -9.23
C ARG A 3 12.20 -6.40 -9.23
N LEU A 4 13.12 -5.85 -10.02
CA LEU A 4 13.16 -4.42 -10.27
C LEU A 4 11.88 -3.97 -10.99
N VAL A 5 11.38 -2.81 -10.57
CA VAL A 5 10.30 -2.11 -11.25
C VAL A 5 10.86 -1.55 -12.55
N THR A 6 10.18 -1.83 -13.67
CA THR A 6 10.59 -1.29 -14.96
C THR A 6 10.31 0.21 -15.04
N SER A 7 11.01 0.96 -15.89
CA SER A 7 10.77 2.41 -16.06
C SER A 7 9.34 2.74 -16.51
N MET A 8 8.64 1.81 -17.16
CA MET A 8 7.22 1.99 -17.52
C MET A 8 6.31 1.83 -16.30
N GLU A 9 6.56 0.84 -15.45
CA GLU A 9 5.80 0.62 -14.23
C GLU A 9 6.04 1.73 -13.21
N GLN A 10 7.29 2.16 -13.06
CA GLN A 10 7.62 3.31 -12.22
C GLN A 10 6.85 4.56 -12.67
N ARG A 11 6.78 4.84 -13.98
CA ARG A 11 5.96 5.93 -14.53
C ARG A 11 4.47 5.76 -14.20
N LYS A 12 3.93 4.54 -14.30
CA LYS A 12 2.53 4.25 -13.94
C LYS A 12 2.27 4.45 -12.44
N ILE A 13 3.16 3.99 -11.56
CA ILE A 13 3.07 4.16 -10.10
C ILE A 13 3.00 5.64 -9.75
N VAL A 14 3.90 6.45 -10.33
CA VAL A 14 3.91 7.91 -10.16
C VAL A 14 2.61 8.55 -10.63
N GLN A 15 2.15 8.20 -11.84
CA GLN A 15 0.91 8.75 -12.39
C GLN A 15 -0.32 8.38 -11.54
N GLN A 16 -0.37 7.16 -11.00
CA GLN A 16 -1.44 6.72 -10.11
C GLN A 16 -1.42 7.47 -8.77
N ALA A 17 -0.23 7.65 -8.18
CA ALA A 17 -0.07 8.43 -6.95
C ALA A 17 -0.56 9.87 -7.13
N MET A 18 -0.16 10.53 -8.24
CA MET A 18 -0.61 11.88 -8.57
C MET A 18 -2.12 11.96 -8.80
N ARG A 19 -2.71 11.02 -9.57
CA ARG A 19 -4.16 11.00 -9.82
C ARG A 19 -4.99 10.80 -8.55
N LYS A 20 -4.57 9.89 -7.66
CA LYS A 20 -5.27 9.63 -6.41
C LYS A 20 -5.34 10.88 -5.53
N ASN A 21 -4.23 11.61 -5.41
CA ASN A 21 -4.23 12.84 -4.62
C ASN A 21 -4.96 13.99 -5.33
N HIS A 22 -4.89 14.10 -6.66
CA HIS A 22 -5.63 15.12 -7.40
C HIS A 22 -7.16 14.95 -7.27
N MET A 23 -7.68 13.72 -7.27
CA MET A 23 -9.11 13.47 -7.01
C MET A 23 -9.55 13.89 -5.60
N MET A 24 -8.63 13.90 -4.62
CA MET A 24 -8.90 14.35 -3.25
C MET A 24 -8.83 15.88 -3.12
N THR A 25 -8.22 16.60 -4.08
CA THR A 25 -8.22 18.08 -4.08
C THR A 25 -9.55 18.70 -4.52
N THR A 26 -10.41 17.92 -5.16
CA THR A 26 -11.73 18.34 -5.66
C THR A 26 -12.88 18.15 -4.65
N THR A 27 -12.60 17.78 -3.41
CA THR A 27 -13.63 17.72 -2.36
C THR A 27 -13.97 19.14 -1.87
N ASN A 28 -15.24 19.35 -1.47
CA ASN A 28 -15.72 20.66 -1.00
C ASN A 28 -15.18 21.03 0.39
N ASP A 29 -14.41 20.15 1.04
CA ASP A 29 -13.78 20.41 2.33
C ASP A 29 -12.37 20.98 2.13
N VAL A 30 -12.20 22.25 2.49
CA VAL A 30 -10.94 22.99 2.39
C VAL A 30 -9.81 22.28 3.15
N ASN A 31 -10.11 21.62 4.28
CA ASN A 31 -9.09 20.92 5.06
C ASN A 31 -8.59 19.64 4.36
N GLU A 32 -9.47 18.94 3.65
CA GLU A 32 -9.09 17.77 2.84
C GLU A 32 -8.26 18.20 1.63
N SER A 33 -8.64 19.31 0.99
CA SER A 33 -7.91 19.88 -0.14
C SER A 33 -6.48 20.28 0.24
N ILE A 34 -6.28 20.93 1.40
CA ILE A 34 -4.95 21.27 1.94
C ILE A 34 -4.13 19.99 2.20
N LYS A 35 -4.71 18.97 2.84
CA LYS A 35 -4.00 17.69 3.08
C LYS A 35 -3.62 17.00 1.78
N ALA A 36 -4.49 17.03 0.78
CA ALA A 36 -4.22 16.43 -0.53
C ALA A 36 -3.09 17.17 -1.26
N GLN A 37 -3.01 18.50 -1.14
CA GLN A 37 -1.89 19.26 -1.69
C GLN A 37 -0.57 18.92 -1.01
N ASN A 38 -0.54 18.88 0.33
CA ASN A 38 0.65 18.46 1.08
C ASN A 38 1.11 17.05 0.68
N ASN A 39 0.19 16.10 0.51
CA ASN A 39 0.51 14.76 0.03
C ASN A 39 1.10 14.75 -1.39
N ILE A 40 0.69 15.68 -2.27
CA ILE A 40 1.29 15.82 -3.61
C ILE A 40 2.73 16.30 -3.48
N ASP A 41 2.97 17.30 -2.64
CA ASP A 41 4.29 17.88 -2.43
C ASP A 41 5.26 16.82 -1.87
N ASP A 42 4.83 16.04 -0.86
CA ASP A 42 5.60 14.90 -0.33
C ASP A 42 5.96 13.87 -1.41
N VAL A 43 5.02 13.56 -2.32
CA VAL A 43 5.26 12.61 -3.43
C VAL A 43 6.25 13.20 -4.43
N VAL A 44 6.18 14.51 -4.72
CA VAL A 44 7.14 15.19 -5.61
C VAL A 44 8.54 15.17 -5.00
N GLU A 45 8.66 15.43 -3.70
CA GLU A 45 9.92 15.37 -2.97
C GLU A 45 10.53 13.97 -3.04
N LEU A 46 9.77 12.94 -2.65
CA LEU A 46 10.20 11.54 -2.69
C LEU A 46 10.70 11.13 -4.09
N LEU A 47 10.01 11.54 -5.15
CA LEU A 47 10.41 11.24 -6.52
C LEU A 47 11.69 11.96 -6.96
N SER A 48 11.89 13.17 -6.46
CA SER A 48 13.10 13.95 -6.71
C SER A 48 14.30 13.28 -6.02
N GLU A 49 14.12 12.80 -4.80
CA GLU A 49 15.15 12.06 -4.06
C GLU A 49 15.52 10.74 -4.73
N LEU A 50 14.53 9.94 -5.12
CA LEU A 50 14.75 8.67 -5.83
C LEU A 50 15.57 8.87 -7.13
N ARG A 51 15.28 9.94 -7.89
CA ARG A 51 16.04 10.28 -9.10
C ARG A 51 17.47 10.72 -8.78
N ARG A 52 17.65 11.54 -7.74
CA ARG A 52 18.95 12.05 -7.30
C ARG A 52 19.85 10.92 -6.81
N ASN A 53 19.31 10.02 -6.00
CA ASN A 53 20.05 8.95 -5.34
C ASN A 53 20.23 7.71 -6.24
N LYS A 54 19.55 7.65 -7.41
CA LYS A 54 19.51 6.49 -8.30
C LYS A 54 19.04 5.20 -7.60
N GLU A 55 18.15 5.35 -6.63
CA GLU A 55 17.60 4.22 -5.87
C GLU A 55 16.52 3.50 -6.70
N PRO A 56 16.71 2.21 -7.03
CA PRO A 56 15.74 1.49 -7.84
C PRO A 56 14.52 1.09 -7.01
N LEU A 57 13.33 1.21 -7.60
CA LEU A 57 12.12 0.66 -7.00
C LEU A 57 12.10 -0.87 -7.15
N LEU A 58 11.73 -1.58 -6.08
CA LEU A 58 11.60 -3.03 -6.05
C LEU A 58 10.14 -3.42 -5.94
N HIS A 59 9.70 -4.34 -6.80
CA HIS A 59 8.42 -5.02 -6.65
C HIS A 59 8.64 -6.35 -5.94
N THR A 60 7.99 -6.52 -4.79
CA THR A 60 8.02 -7.77 -4.02
C THR A 60 6.60 -8.21 -3.69
N ALA A 61 6.25 -9.42 -4.09
CA ALA A 61 5.03 -10.09 -3.65
C ALA A 61 5.36 -11.06 -2.53
N VAL A 62 4.69 -10.90 -1.38
CA VAL A 62 4.81 -11.72 -0.17
C VAL A 62 3.42 -12.23 0.20
N PHE A 63 3.33 -13.51 0.54
CA PHE A 63 2.12 -14.10 1.12
C PHE A 63 2.32 -14.23 2.62
N ILE A 64 1.35 -13.75 3.40
CA ILE A 64 1.31 -13.93 4.85
C ILE A 64 0.22 -14.95 5.13
N GLU A 65 0.63 -16.16 5.50
CA GLU A 65 -0.31 -17.21 5.90
C GLU A 65 -0.60 -17.11 7.39
N LEU A 66 -1.88 -17.04 7.75
CA LEU A 66 -2.34 -17.03 9.13
C LEU A 66 -3.00 -18.36 9.45
N LYS A 67 -2.57 -19.00 10.54
CA LYS A 67 -3.09 -20.30 10.99
C LYS A 67 -3.43 -20.23 12.47
N ALA A 68 -4.56 -20.80 12.83
CA ALA A 68 -4.96 -20.98 14.22
C ALA A 68 -5.76 -22.27 14.39
N ILE A 69 -5.85 -22.75 15.62
CA ILE A 69 -6.52 -24.03 15.96
C ILE A 69 -8.06 -23.87 15.95
N THR A 70 -8.56 -22.65 16.16
CA THR A 70 -9.99 -22.34 16.15
C THR A 70 -10.25 -21.08 15.33
N GLU A 71 -11.50 -20.92 14.86
CA GLU A 71 -11.92 -19.74 14.11
C GLU A 71 -11.74 -18.45 14.94
N ASP A 72 -12.08 -18.47 16.23
CA ASP A 72 -11.94 -17.30 17.10
C ASP A 72 -10.47 -16.88 17.25
N LYS A 73 -9.56 -17.85 17.42
CA LYS A 73 -8.11 -17.58 17.45
C LYS A 73 -7.59 -17.08 16.11
N LEU A 74 -8.18 -17.51 15.00
CA LEU A 74 -7.83 -16.99 13.68
C LEU A 74 -8.26 -15.53 13.53
N LYS A 75 -9.46 -15.17 14.01
CA LYS A 75 -9.96 -13.78 14.00
C LYS A 75 -9.10 -12.86 14.86
N GLU A 76 -8.70 -13.30 16.06
CA GLU A 76 -7.75 -12.57 16.91
C GLU A 76 -6.43 -12.31 16.17
N LEU A 77 -5.82 -13.37 15.61
CA LEU A 77 -4.56 -13.26 14.85
C LEU A 77 -4.69 -12.33 13.63
N GLN A 78 -5.82 -12.39 12.92
CA GLN A 78 -6.11 -11.49 11.80
C GLN A 78 -6.18 -10.03 12.25
N ALA A 79 -6.79 -9.75 13.41
CA ALA A 79 -6.87 -8.39 13.94
C ALA A 79 -5.49 -7.85 14.33
N ASP A 80 -4.69 -8.67 15.01
CA ASP A 80 -3.32 -8.29 15.42
C ASP A 80 -2.44 -7.97 14.21
N ILE A 81 -2.44 -8.85 13.20
CA ILE A 81 -1.65 -8.64 11.98
C ILE A 81 -2.17 -7.42 11.20
N GLN A 82 -3.48 -7.23 11.11
CA GLN A 82 -4.04 -6.04 10.46
C GLN A 82 -3.61 -4.74 11.17
N MET A 83 -3.56 -4.75 12.50
CA MET A 83 -3.09 -3.61 13.29
C MET A 83 -1.62 -3.32 13.00
N GLU A 84 -0.77 -4.34 12.98
CA GLU A 84 0.66 -4.20 12.67
C GLU A 84 0.89 -3.68 11.25
N LEU A 85 0.21 -4.23 10.25
CA LEU A 85 0.30 -3.76 8.87
C LEU A 85 -0.14 -2.30 8.74
N THR A 86 -1.21 -1.92 9.43
CA THR A 86 -1.69 -0.52 9.46
C THR A 86 -0.64 0.41 10.08
N ARG A 87 -0.04 -0.01 11.20
CA ARG A 87 1.04 0.74 11.88
C ARG A 87 2.26 0.92 11.00
N SER A 88 2.62 -0.12 10.23
CA SER A 88 3.71 -0.08 9.25
C SER A 88 3.36 0.61 7.93
N LYS A 89 2.13 1.14 7.79
CA LYS A 89 1.61 1.75 6.55
C LYS A 89 1.65 0.79 5.34
N ILE A 90 1.52 -0.51 5.59
CA ILE A 90 1.46 -1.54 4.56
C ILE A 90 -0.01 -1.83 4.24
N SER A 91 -0.40 -1.61 2.99
CA SER A 91 -1.70 -2.03 2.47
C SER A 91 -1.60 -3.44 1.89
N VAL A 92 -2.57 -4.30 2.19
CA VAL A 92 -2.61 -5.68 1.70
C VAL A 92 -3.97 -5.98 1.07
N ASP A 93 -3.96 -6.74 -0.03
CA ASP A 93 -5.18 -7.30 -0.60
C ASP A 93 -5.52 -8.61 0.12
N ARG A 94 -6.72 -8.69 0.71
CA ARG A 94 -7.16 -9.91 1.37
C ARG A 94 -7.53 -10.96 0.33
N LEU A 95 -6.80 -12.07 0.34
CA LEU A 95 -7.14 -13.27 -0.41
C LEU A 95 -7.89 -14.23 0.52
N LEU A 96 -9.16 -14.51 0.21
CA LEU A 96 -9.92 -15.53 0.92
C LEU A 96 -9.60 -16.89 0.28
N LEU A 97 -8.71 -17.65 0.90
CA LEU A 97 -8.49 -19.07 0.58
C LEU A 97 -9.31 -19.90 1.58
N ARG A 98 -10.26 -20.68 1.08
CA ARG A 98 -11.03 -21.67 1.85
C ARG A 98 -10.30 -23.02 1.80
N GLN A 99 -10.18 -23.76 2.91
CA GLN A 99 -9.76 -25.15 2.80
C GLN A 99 -10.79 -25.96 2.01
N LYS A 100 -10.30 -27.02 1.35
CA LYS A 100 -11.13 -27.92 0.56
C LYS A 100 -12.02 -28.83 1.43
N GLU A 101 -11.68 -29.07 2.70
CA GLU A 101 -12.34 -30.05 3.60
C GLU A 101 -12.51 -29.57 5.06
N GLY A 102 -12.86 -28.30 5.26
CA GLY A 102 -12.96 -27.68 6.58
C GLY A 102 -12.75 -26.18 6.44
N PHE A 103 -12.57 -25.44 7.54
CA PHE A 103 -12.23 -24.00 7.47
C PHE A 103 -11.10 -23.70 6.47
#